data_AF-A0A813DI10-F1
#
_entry.id   AF-A0A813DI10-F1
#
_cell.length_a   1.000
_cell.length_b   1.000
_cell.length_c   1.000
_cell.angle_alpha   90.00
_cell.angle_beta   90.00
_cell.angle_gamma   90.00
#
_symmetry.space_group_name_H-M   'P 1'
#
loop_
_entity.id
_entity.type
_entity.pdbx_description
1 polymer ?
#
loop_
_entity_poly.entity_id
_entity_poly.type
_entity_poly.pdbx_seq_one_letter_code
_entity_poly.pdbx_strand_id
1 'polypeptide(L)'
;MALDMAAPRPDSSRPRAPNEAWSPAAEMPQGWDMSTAPGWGMDGKELHGMTGKGSGIPIDSWCVSREDLIFLRAEIKKAIAKGEIKPTARDNFDVTDHKFGPNMYTCCDQYFQPLTKKAGSMSWALMRHPEGLKCDVFITHCWIEGIFEFIDKAVNSWPVGKKGAYVCILSNPQNLDIAALIEVPRESPFAKCLDSATHMLVVPNRSTSIYSRLWCVYEAWLASTMG
;
A
#
# COMPACT_ATOMS: atom_id res chain seq x y z
N MET A 1 -24.20 -37.21 11.65
CA MET A 1 -25.47 -36.46 11.52
C MET A 1 -25.22 -35.07 12.08
N ALA A 2 -24.68 -34.16 11.27
CA ALA A 2 -24.31 -32.82 11.68
C ALA A 2 -25.35 -31.84 11.15
N LEU A 3 -25.93 -31.05 12.06
CA LEU A 3 -26.95 -30.06 11.78
C LEU A 3 -26.34 -28.88 11.01
N ASP A 4 -26.87 -28.68 9.81
CA ASP A 4 -26.61 -27.58 8.91
C ASP A 4 -27.28 -26.30 9.47
N MET A 5 -26.52 -25.44 10.13
CA MET A 5 -26.98 -24.11 10.55
C MET A 5 -26.46 -23.08 9.56
N ALA A 6 -27.15 -22.97 8.43
CA ALA A 6 -26.95 -21.87 7.48
C ALA A 6 -27.29 -20.53 8.14
N ALA A 7 -26.33 -19.61 8.13
CA ALA A 7 -26.54 -18.23 8.55
C ALA A 7 -27.65 -17.56 7.70
N PRO A 8 -28.49 -16.67 8.28
CA PRO A 8 -29.55 -16.00 7.54
C PRO A 8 -28.97 -15.11 6.43
N ARG A 9 -29.57 -15.21 5.24
CA ARG A 9 -29.22 -14.36 4.10
C ARG A 9 -29.55 -12.90 4.43
N PRO A 10 -28.68 -11.93 4.11
CA PRO A 10 -28.98 -10.53 4.34
C PRO A 10 -30.21 -10.11 3.53
N ASP A 11 -31.09 -9.39 4.22
CA ASP A 11 -32.34 -8.82 3.72
C ASP A 11 -32.08 -7.87 2.54
N SER A 12 -32.50 -8.28 1.34
CA SER A 12 -32.36 -7.52 0.09
C SER A 12 -33.33 -6.33 -0.02
N SER A 13 -34.19 -6.10 0.97
CA SER A 13 -35.19 -5.03 0.95
C SER A 13 -34.76 -3.73 1.61
N ARG A 14 -33.59 -3.69 2.28
CA ARG A 14 -33.04 -2.43 2.80
C ARG A 14 -32.45 -1.59 1.66
N PRO A 15 -32.92 -0.34 1.44
CA PRO A 15 -32.22 0.57 0.56
C PRO A 15 -30.80 0.76 1.08
N ARG A 16 -29.79 0.51 0.23
CA ARG A 16 -28.41 0.95 0.53
C ARG A 16 -28.50 2.45 0.80
N ALA A 17 -27.95 2.88 1.94
CA ALA A 17 -27.70 4.30 2.15
C ALA A 17 -26.98 4.82 0.89
N PRO A 18 -27.39 5.97 0.33
CA PRO A 18 -26.71 6.52 -0.82
C PRO A 18 -25.23 6.61 -0.47
N ASN A 19 -24.39 5.91 -1.23
CA ASN A 19 -22.98 6.26 -1.30
C ASN A 19 -23.00 7.74 -1.64
N GLU A 20 -22.59 8.60 -0.70
CA GLU A 20 -22.20 9.95 -1.05
C GLU A 20 -21.25 9.80 -2.22
N ALA A 21 -21.72 10.22 -3.39
CA ALA A 21 -20.99 10.09 -4.63
C ALA A 21 -19.77 10.98 -4.48
N TRP A 22 -18.66 10.39 -4.04
CA TRP A 22 -17.37 11.04 -3.94
C TRP A 22 -17.01 11.53 -5.35
N SER A 23 -16.94 12.85 -5.49
CA SER A 23 -16.48 13.49 -6.71
C SER A 23 -14.96 13.44 -6.74
N PRO A 24 -14.32 12.87 -7.79
CA PRO A 24 -12.86 12.88 -7.96
C PRO A 24 -12.24 14.29 -8.06
N ALA A 25 -13.06 15.34 -8.00
CA ALA A 25 -12.72 16.73 -8.26
C ALA A 25 -12.54 17.58 -6.98
N ALA A 26 -12.36 16.99 -5.80
CA ALA A 26 -11.70 17.73 -4.73
C ALA A 26 -10.29 18.02 -5.21
N GLU A 27 -10.09 19.23 -5.73
CA GLU A 27 -8.87 19.68 -6.40
C GLU A 27 -7.66 19.39 -5.51
N MET A 28 -6.94 18.32 -5.82
CA MET A 28 -5.60 18.14 -5.29
C MET A 28 -4.79 19.36 -5.70
N PRO A 29 -4.04 20.01 -4.78
CA PRO A 29 -3.28 21.19 -5.11
C PRO A 29 -2.42 20.95 -6.35
N GLN A 30 -2.69 21.71 -7.42
CA GLN A 30 -1.81 21.76 -8.57
C GLN A 30 -0.44 22.27 -8.08
N GLY A 31 0.58 21.41 -8.13
CA GLY A 31 1.95 21.78 -7.78
C GLY A 31 2.47 21.34 -6.42
N TRP A 32 1.94 20.27 -5.81
CA TRP A 32 2.60 19.66 -4.65
C TRP A 32 4.03 19.22 -5.01
N ASP A 33 5.03 19.81 -4.36
CA ASP A 33 6.42 19.40 -4.45
C ASP A 33 6.69 18.29 -3.43
N MET A 34 7.17 17.13 -3.87
CA MET A 34 7.49 16.04 -2.96
C MET A 34 8.61 16.40 -1.96
N SER A 35 9.42 17.42 -2.25
CA SER A 35 10.42 17.93 -1.31
C SER A 35 9.82 18.60 -0.07
N THR A 36 8.52 18.91 -0.09
CA THR A 36 7.78 19.46 1.06
C THR A 36 7.01 18.39 1.83
N ALA A 37 7.23 17.10 1.54
CA ALA A 37 6.65 16.02 2.32
C ALA A 37 7.13 16.10 3.79
N PRO A 38 6.28 15.84 4.80
CA PRO A 38 6.65 16.07 6.19
C PRO A 38 7.90 15.31 6.67
N GLY A 39 8.13 14.10 6.14
CA GLY A 39 9.32 13.29 6.46
C GLY A 39 10.56 13.63 5.63
N TRP A 40 10.50 14.59 4.71
CA TRP A 40 11.61 14.91 3.83
C TRP A 40 12.83 15.42 4.62
N GLY A 41 13.99 14.81 4.37
CA GLY A 41 15.26 15.15 5.02
C GLY A 41 15.47 14.46 6.37
N MET A 42 14.51 13.67 6.86
CA MET A 42 14.69 12.87 8.08
C MET A 42 15.56 11.63 7.82
N ASP A 43 16.20 11.09 8.86
CA ASP A 43 16.98 9.85 8.71
C ASP A 43 16.05 8.63 8.68
N GLY A 44 16.02 7.94 7.54
CA GLY A 44 15.17 6.77 7.36
C GLY A 44 15.53 5.60 8.27
N LYS A 45 16.80 5.40 8.62
CA LYS A 45 17.17 4.33 9.55
C LYS A 45 16.68 4.63 10.95
N GLU A 46 16.77 5.89 11.39
CA GLU A 46 16.24 6.32 12.69
C GLU A 46 14.73 6.15 12.75
N LEU A 47 14.00 6.61 11.73
CA LEU A 47 12.55 6.45 11.64
C LEU A 47 12.10 4.98 11.70
N HIS A 48 12.85 4.05 11.10
CA HIS A 48 12.53 2.62 11.15
C HIS A 48 13.17 1.88 12.33
N GLY A 49 13.84 2.58 13.27
CA GLY A 49 14.48 1.96 14.45
C GLY A 49 15.69 1.08 14.11
N MET A 50 16.30 1.26 12.93
CA MET A 50 17.41 0.44 12.42
C MET A 50 18.80 0.92 12.85
N THR A 51 18.89 1.96 13.69
CA THR A 51 20.16 2.51 14.18
C THR A 51 20.61 1.87 15.50
N GLY A 52 19.76 1.05 16.13
CA GLY A 52 19.96 0.57 17.51
C GLY A 52 19.87 1.68 18.57
N LYS A 53 19.46 2.90 18.19
CA LYS A 53 19.24 4.05 19.06
C LYS A 53 17.78 4.51 18.94
N GLY A 54 17.13 4.74 20.08
CA GLY A 54 15.69 5.06 20.12
C GLY A 54 14.82 3.87 19.72
N SER A 55 13.50 4.06 19.73
CA SER A 55 12.53 3.00 19.39
C SER A 55 12.10 2.98 17.92
N GLY A 56 12.41 4.05 17.15
CA GLY A 56 11.80 4.28 15.84
C GLY A 56 10.28 4.45 15.91
N ILE A 57 9.65 4.61 14.74
CA ILE A 57 8.20 4.53 14.58
C ILE A 57 7.80 3.05 14.58
N PRO A 58 6.78 2.64 15.36
CA PRO A 58 6.29 1.27 15.37
C PRO A 58 5.96 0.76 13.96
N ILE A 59 6.30 -0.51 13.69
CA ILE A 59 6.07 -1.17 12.40
C ILE A 59 4.60 -1.06 11.95
N ASP A 60 3.68 -1.26 12.89
CA ASP A 60 2.24 -1.14 12.68
C ASP A 60 1.74 0.29 12.45
N SER A 61 2.66 1.24 12.34
CA SER A 61 2.40 2.64 12.05
C SER A 61 3.07 3.11 10.74
N TRP A 62 3.61 2.19 9.94
CA TRP A 62 4.19 2.49 8.62
C TRP A 62 3.11 2.45 7.52
N CYS A 63 2.00 3.17 7.71
CA CYS A 63 0.84 3.08 6.82
C CYS A 63 0.64 4.32 5.95
N VAL A 64 -0.16 4.14 4.90
CA VAL A 64 -0.65 5.21 4.01
C VAL A 64 -2.14 5.40 4.20
N SER A 65 -2.66 6.60 3.93
CA SER A 65 -4.10 6.85 3.93
C SER A 65 -4.75 6.54 2.58
N ARG A 66 -6.08 6.61 2.54
CA ARG A 66 -6.84 6.53 1.28
C ARG A 66 -6.48 7.70 0.35
N GLU A 67 -6.34 8.89 0.90
CA GLU A 67 -5.99 10.12 0.19
C GLU A 67 -4.58 10.04 -0.39
N ASP A 68 -3.65 9.39 0.31
CA ASP A 68 -2.31 9.15 -0.20
C ASP A 68 -2.32 8.29 -1.46
N LEU A 69 -3.17 7.26 -1.54
CA LEU A 69 -3.28 6.43 -2.74
C LEU A 69 -3.85 7.23 -3.93
N ILE A 70 -4.85 8.07 -3.68
CA ILE A 70 -5.41 8.98 -4.70
C ILE A 70 -4.32 9.95 -5.19
N PHE A 71 -3.57 10.54 -4.26
CA PHE A 71 -2.45 11.41 -4.55
C PHE A 71 -1.38 10.69 -5.39
N LEU A 72 -0.98 9.50 -4.97
CA LEU A 72 0.02 8.68 -5.63
C LEU A 72 -0.37 8.37 -7.09
N ARG A 73 -1.64 8.08 -7.36
CA ARG A 73 -2.12 7.84 -8.73
C ARG A 73 -1.83 9.04 -9.63
N ALA A 74 -2.10 10.25 -9.16
CA ALA A 74 -1.83 11.47 -9.92
C ALA A 74 -0.32 11.68 -10.13
N GLU A 75 0.49 11.41 -9.11
CA GLU A 75 1.95 11.56 -9.20
C GLU A 75 2.59 10.58 -10.17
N ILE A 76 2.18 9.31 -10.16
CA ILE A 76 2.68 8.31 -11.13
C ILE A 76 2.30 8.71 -12.56
N LYS A 77 1.07 9.23 -12.79
CA LYS A 77 0.68 9.75 -14.11
C LYS A 77 1.58 10.90 -14.56
N LYS A 78 1.90 11.84 -13.66
CA LYS A 78 2.81 12.95 -13.97
C LYS A 78 4.23 12.43 -14.27
N ALA A 79 4.73 11.48 -13.51
CA ALA A 79 6.05 10.89 -13.71
C ALA A 79 6.15 10.15 -15.06
N ILE A 80 5.09 9.43 -15.48
CA ILE A 80 5.01 8.83 -16.82
C ILE A 80 5.02 9.93 -17.90
N ALA A 81 4.20 10.98 -17.75
CA ALA A 81 4.11 12.06 -18.73
C ALA A 81 5.44 12.84 -18.89
N LYS A 82 6.24 12.94 -17.83
CA LYS A 82 7.59 13.52 -17.85
C LYS A 82 8.66 12.55 -18.39
N GLY A 83 8.31 11.29 -18.60
CA GLY A 83 9.26 10.24 -18.97
C GLY A 83 10.21 9.85 -17.84
N GLU A 84 9.84 10.08 -16.59
CA GLU A 84 10.60 9.59 -15.41
C GLU A 84 10.32 8.11 -15.17
N ILE A 85 9.10 7.65 -15.45
CA ILE A 85 8.73 6.23 -15.48
C ILE A 85 8.54 5.82 -16.93
N LYS A 86 9.28 4.79 -17.37
CA LYS A 86 9.29 4.28 -18.74
C LYS A 86 9.07 2.77 -18.78
N PRO A 87 8.47 2.24 -19.86
CA PRO A 87 8.38 0.79 -20.08
C PRO A 87 9.75 0.13 -20.06
N THR A 88 9.80 -1.11 -19.55
CA THR A 88 11.01 -1.93 -19.47
C THR A 88 10.79 -3.29 -20.13
N ALA A 89 11.86 -4.07 -20.31
CA ALA A 89 11.72 -5.46 -20.79
C ALA A 89 10.89 -6.35 -19.85
N ARG A 90 10.87 -6.05 -18.54
CA ARG A 90 10.06 -6.77 -17.54
C ARG A 90 8.62 -6.27 -17.48
N ASP A 91 8.38 -5.05 -17.95
CA ASP A 91 7.11 -4.35 -17.83
C ASP A 91 6.90 -3.41 -19.00
N ASN A 92 6.41 -3.97 -20.11
CA ASN A 92 6.15 -3.23 -21.33
C ASN A 92 4.75 -2.59 -21.30
N PHE A 93 4.49 -1.76 -20.28
CA PHE A 93 3.20 -1.08 -20.13
C PHE A 93 3.00 0.00 -21.21
N ASP A 94 1.76 0.29 -21.55
CA ASP A 94 1.40 1.39 -22.44
C ASP A 94 1.39 2.70 -21.66
N VAL A 95 2.20 3.69 -22.06
CA VAL A 95 2.30 4.99 -21.38
C VAL A 95 1.01 5.81 -21.45
N THR A 96 0.11 5.47 -22.37
CA THR A 96 -1.22 6.08 -22.50
C THR A 96 -2.30 5.33 -21.73
N ASP A 97 -1.98 4.16 -21.14
CA ASP A 97 -2.92 3.39 -20.33
C ASP A 97 -3.20 4.08 -18.99
N HIS A 98 -4.47 4.40 -18.78
CA HIS A 98 -4.94 4.99 -17.54
C HIS A 98 -5.60 3.99 -16.59
N LYS A 99 -5.74 2.73 -17.02
CA LYS A 99 -6.46 1.68 -16.28
C LYS A 99 -5.53 0.79 -15.48
N PHE A 100 -4.42 0.31 -16.04
CA PHE A 100 -3.53 -0.63 -15.34
C PHE A 100 -2.19 0.04 -14.98
N GLY A 101 -1.57 0.73 -15.93
CA GLY A 101 -0.30 1.42 -15.70
C GLY A 101 0.89 0.47 -15.48
N PRO A 102 2.07 1.02 -15.10
CA PRO A 102 3.26 0.24 -14.76
C PRO A 102 3.00 -0.69 -13.58
N ASN A 103 3.73 -1.80 -13.52
CA ASN A 103 3.68 -2.68 -12.37
C ASN A 103 4.51 -2.16 -11.18
N MET A 104 4.32 -2.79 -10.02
CA MET A 104 4.95 -2.33 -8.78
C MET A 104 6.48 -2.41 -8.82
N TYR A 105 7.08 -3.37 -9.55
CA TYR A 105 8.54 -3.40 -9.73
C TYR A 105 9.03 -2.13 -10.43
N THR A 106 8.41 -1.78 -11.56
CA THR A 106 8.74 -0.56 -12.30
C THR A 106 8.55 0.70 -11.46
N CYS A 107 7.45 0.80 -10.71
CA CYS A 107 7.23 1.94 -9.81
C CYS A 107 8.24 1.99 -8.66
N CYS A 108 8.64 0.84 -8.11
CA CYS A 108 9.66 0.77 -7.07
C CYS A 108 10.99 1.32 -7.59
N ASP A 109 11.47 0.76 -8.69
CA ASP A 109 12.79 1.04 -9.24
C ASP A 109 12.90 2.48 -9.78
N GLN A 110 11.85 2.97 -10.45
CA GLN A 110 11.90 4.24 -11.19
C GLN A 110 11.29 5.42 -10.44
N TYR A 111 10.44 5.19 -9.44
CA TYR A 111 9.77 6.26 -8.71
C TYR A 111 10.06 6.23 -7.20
N PHE A 112 9.67 5.16 -6.50
CA PHE A 112 9.75 5.12 -5.05
C PHE A 112 11.18 5.12 -4.53
N GLN A 113 12.07 4.27 -5.06
CA GLN A 113 13.45 4.20 -4.62
C GLN A 113 14.20 5.52 -4.88
N PRO A 114 14.21 6.11 -6.10
CA PRO A 114 14.89 7.38 -6.34
C PRO A 114 14.35 8.52 -5.47
N LEU A 115 13.04 8.59 -5.29
CA LEU A 115 12.40 9.64 -4.50
C LEU A 115 12.74 9.52 -3.02
N THR A 116 12.48 8.36 -2.42
CA THR A 116 12.70 8.15 -0.98
C THR A 116 14.18 8.17 -0.64
N LYS A 117 15.07 7.76 -1.54
CA LYS A 117 16.53 7.89 -1.35
C LYS A 117 16.95 9.34 -1.17
N LYS A 118 16.42 10.26 -1.99
CA LYS A 118 16.64 11.71 -1.84
C LYS A 118 16.04 12.26 -0.55
N ALA A 119 14.93 11.70 -0.10
CA ALA A 119 14.26 12.13 1.11
C ALA A 119 14.96 11.67 2.41
N GLY A 120 15.91 10.73 2.36
CA GLY A 120 16.57 10.16 3.55
C GLY A 120 16.42 8.64 3.71
N SER A 121 15.97 7.95 2.66
CA SER A 121 15.83 6.48 2.55
C SER A 121 14.78 5.82 3.43
N MET A 122 13.81 6.58 3.97
CA MET A 122 12.63 6.02 4.63
C MET A 122 11.66 5.35 3.64
N SER A 123 10.63 4.66 4.12
CA SER A 123 9.51 4.22 3.31
C SER A 123 8.70 5.42 2.82
N TRP A 124 7.93 5.24 1.74
CA TRP A 124 7.07 6.30 1.24
C TRP A 124 5.99 6.66 2.26
N ALA A 125 5.50 5.68 3.02
CA ALA A 125 4.59 5.88 4.15
C ALA A 125 5.16 6.83 5.21
N LEU A 126 6.37 6.59 5.73
CA LEU A 126 6.97 7.47 6.73
C LEU A 126 7.46 8.80 6.16
N MET A 127 7.73 8.88 4.85
CA MET A 127 7.97 10.18 4.20
C MET A 127 6.71 11.07 4.23
N ARG A 128 5.51 10.46 4.14
CA ARG A 128 4.22 11.16 4.22
C ARG A 128 3.78 11.40 5.66
N HIS A 129 3.99 10.41 6.54
CA HIS A 129 3.56 10.38 7.95
C HIS A 129 4.75 10.09 8.86
N PRO A 130 5.64 11.05 9.11
CA PRO A 130 6.86 10.82 9.90
C PRO A 130 6.58 10.51 11.37
N GLU A 131 5.42 10.88 11.89
CA GLU A 131 4.95 10.51 13.23
C GLU A 131 4.28 9.12 13.27
N GLY A 132 4.12 8.48 12.11
CA GLY A 132 3.41 7.21 11.94
C GLY A 132 1.90 7.37 11.72
N LEU A 133 1.34 6.44 10.97
CA LEU A 133 -0.10 6.27 10.76
C LEU A 133 -0.48 4.84 11.10
N LYS A 134 -1.36 4.65 12.10
CA LYS A 134 -1.71 3.33 12.60
C LYS A 134 -2.37 2.45 11.51
N CYS A 135 -2.01 1.17 11.50
CA CYS A 135 -2.58 0.16 10.61
C CYS A 135 -4.01 -0.19 11.03
N ASP A 136 -4.97 0.18 10.19
CA ASP A 136 -6.35 -0.28 10.32
C ASP A 136 -6.65 -1.43 9.35
N VAL A 137 -6.00 -1.40 8.18
CA VAL A 137 -6.20 -2.30 7.04
C VAL A 137 -4.85 -2.86 6.58
N PHE A 138 -4.72 -4.18 6.53
CA PHE A 138 -3.61 -4.83 5.86
C PHE A 138 -4.00 -5.13 4.40
N ILE A 139 -3.26 -4.60 3.43
CA ILE A 139 -3.54 -4.87 2.01
C ILE A 139 -2.54 -5.88 1.46
N THR A 140 -3.02 -7.10 1.19
CA THR A 140 -2.23 -8.07 0.42
C THR A 140 -2.43 -7.83 -1.08
N HIS A 141 -1.32 -7.81 -1.82
CA HIS A 141 -1.31 -7.44 -3.22
C HIS A 141 -0.10 -8.06 -3.94
N CYS A 142 -0.10 -8.06 -5.28
CA CYS A 142 0.98 -8.68 -6.06
C CYS A 142 1.86 -7.64 -6.75
N TRP A 143 3.18 -7.81 -6.71
CA TRP A 143 4.09 -6.86 -7.35
C TRP A 143 4.00 -6.79 -8.90
N ILE A 144 3.44 -7.80 -9.56
CA ILE A 144 3.26 -7.80 -11.02
C ILE A 144 1.96 -7.11 -11.47
N GLU A 145 1.14 -6.66 -10.52
CA GLU A 145 -0.07 -5.91 -10.86
C GLU A 145 0.26 -4.48 -11.28
N GLY A 146 -0.60 -3.90 -12.11
CA GLY A 146 -0.51 -2.50 -12.49
C GLY A 146 -0.91 -1.59 -11.32
N ILE A 147 -0.12 -0.56 -11.05
CA ILE A 147 -0.34 0.35 -9.92
C ILE A 147 -1.67 1.12 -10.03
N PHE A 148 -2.13 1.42 -11.24
CA PHE A 148 -3.42 2.08 -11.42
C PHE A 148 -4.59 1.16 -11.10
N GLU A 149 -4.50 -0.11 -11.48
CA GLU A 149 -5.49 -1.13 -11.15
C GLU A 149 -5.54 -1.35 -9.62
N PHE A 150 -4.37 -1.46 -8.99
CA PHE A 150 -4.25 -1.60 -7.54
C PHE A 150 -4.90 -0.42 -6.80
N ILE A 151 -4.50 0.82 -7.13
CA ILE A 151 -5.02 2.01 -6.44
C ILE A 151 -6.54 2.09 -6.59
N ASP A 152 -7.06 1.92 -7.82
CA ASP A 152 -8.49 2.04 -8.05
C ASP A 152 -9.27 0.99 -7.25
N LYS A 153 -8.79 -0.25 -7.18
CA LYS A 153 -9.43 -1.32 -6.38
C LYS A 153 -9.34 -1.05 -4.88
N ALA A 154 -8.17 -0.64 -4.39
CA ALA A 154 -7.93 -0.36 -2.98
C ALA A 154 -8.80 0.82 -2.49
N VAL A 155 -8.82 1.92 -3.24
CA VAL A 155 -9.59 3.13 -2.90
C VAL A 155 -11.10 2.89 -2.94
N ASN A 156 -11.58 2.11 -3.91
CA ASN A 156 -13.01 1.79 -4.04
C ASN A 156 -13.48 0.72 -3.05
N SER A 157 -12.57 -0.12 -2.56
CA SER A 157 -12.87 -1.18 -1.57
C SER A 157 -12.46 -0.79 -0.16
N TRP A 158 -12.09 0.48 0.06
CA TRP A 158 -11.60 0.95 1.35
C TRP A 158 -12.68 0.82 2.43
N PRO A 159 -12.43 0.10 3.54
CA PRO A 159 -13.46 -0.10 4.56
C PRO A 159 -13.83 1.21 5.27
N VAL A 160 -15.12 1.37 5.56
CA VAL A 160 -15.66 2.58 6.19
C VAL A 160 -15.00 2.83 7.56
N GLY A 161 -14.60 4.07 7.80
CA GLY A 161 -14.03 4.51 9.07
C GLY A 161 -12.56 4.12 9.31
N LYS A 162 -11.92 3.43 8.36
CA LYS A 162 -10.48 3.09 8.44
C LYS A 162 -9.62 4.21 7.88
N LYS A 163 -8.47 4.48 8.52
CA LYS A 163 -7.60 5.62 8.20
C LYS A 163 -6.29 5.19 7.57
N GLY A 164 -5.65 4.15 8.10
CA GLY A 164 -4.33 3.71 7.64
C GLY A 164 -4.36 2.31 7.03
N ALA A 165 -3.65 2.15 5.91
CA ALA A 165 -3.40 0.85 5.32
C ALA A 165 -1.90 0.56 5.20
N TYR A 166 -1.52 -0.66 5.58
CA TYR A 166 -0.21 -1.19 5.27
C TYR A 166 -0.21 -1.75 3.84
N VAL A 167 0.73 -1.27 3.01
CA VAL A 167 0.92 -1.69 1.61
C VAL A 167 2.42 -1.91 1.40
N CYS A 168 2.85 -3.14 1.18
CA CYS A 168 4.28 -3.50 1.34
C CYS A 168 5.27 -2.62 0.53
N ILE A 169 4.93 -2.23 -0.71
CA ILE A 169 5.77 -1.37 -1.54
C ILE A 169 5.87 0.08 -1.00
N LEU A 170 4.83 0.56 -0.32
CA LEU A 170 4.78 1.93 0.23
C LEU A 170 5.27 1.98 1.68
N SER A 171 5.01 0.93 2.45
CA SER A 171 5.24 0.84 3.88
C SER A 171 6.65 0.42 4.25
N ASN A 172 7.28 -0.48 3.48
CA ASN A 172 8.65 -0.90 3.76
C ASN A 172 9.66 0.08 3.17
N PRO A 173 10.82 0.29 3.83
CA PRO A 173 11.88 1.14 3.29
C PRO A 173 12.59 0.44 2.13
N GLN A 174 12.24 0.83 0.90
CA GLN A 174 12.74 0.19 -0.33
C GLN A 174 14.24 0.42 -0.61
N ASN A 175 14.88 1.33 0.14
CA ASN A 175 16.31 1.67 0.04
C ASN A 175 17.15 1.14 1.21
N LEU A 176 16.53 0.55 2.24
CA LEU A 176 17.23 -0.01 3.39
C LEU A 176 17.31 -1.53 3.28
N ASP A 177 18.29 -2.12 3.96
CA ASP A 177 18.37 -3.57 4.08
C ASP A 177 17.33 -4.07 5.09
N ILE A 178 16.29 -4.73 4.57
CA ILE A 178 15.22 -5.32 5.37
C ILE A 178 15.37 -6.83 5.53
N ALA A 179 16.50 -7.43 5.12
CA ALA A 179 16.67 -8.89 5.15
C ALA A 179 16.42 -9.48 6.55
N ALA A 180 16.97 -8.83 7.58
CA ALA A 180 16.74 -9.21 8.97
C ALA A 180 15.26 -9.05 9.41
N LEU A 181 14.53 -8.09 8.83
CA LEU A 181 13.10 -7.91 9.13
C LEU A 181 12.25 -9.04 8.57
N ILE A 182 12.68 -9.74 7.52
CA ILE A 182 11.87 -10.77 6.86
C ILE A 182 12.42 -12.19 7.06
N GLU A 183 13.51 -12.34 7.80
CA GLU A 183 14.17 -13.62 8.09
C GLU A 183 13.24 -14.60 8.81
N VAL A 184 12.50 -14.10 9.80
CA VAL A 184 11.48 -14.88 10.53
C VAL A 184 10.10 -14.38 10.09
N PRO A 185 9.36 -15.14 9.27
CA PRO A 185 8.11 -14.66 8.67
C PRO A 185 7.06 -14.16 9.68
N ARG A 186 6.98 -14.74 10.88
CA ARG A 186 6.07 -14.29 11.96
C ARG A 186 6.51 -13.00 12.64
N GLU A 187 7.80 -12.66 12.58
CA GLU A 187 8.34 -11.42 13.14
C GLU A 187 8.41 -10.29 12.12
N SER A 188 8.00 -10.58 10.89
CA SER A 188 8.09 -9.66 9.78
C SER A 188 7.15 -8.47 9.92
N PRO A 189 7.45 -7.35 9.23
CA PRO A 189 6.53 -6.24 9.13
C PRO A 189 5.14 -6.66 8.65
N PHE A 190 5.07 -7.68 7.79
CA PHE A 190 3.81 -8.24 7.30
C PHE A 190 2.96 -8.80 8.44
N ALA A 191 3.54 -9.68 9.25
CA ALA A 191 2.84 -10.32 10.35
C ALA A 191 2.46 -9.33 11.47
N LYS A 192 3.38 -8.42 11.82
CA LYS A 192 3.16 -7.41 12.87
C LYS A 192 2.07 -6.40 12.49
N CYS A 193 2.09 -5.91 11.25
CA CYS A 193 1.04 -5.02 10.76
C CYS A 193 -0.30 -5.75 10.64
N LEU A 194 -0.29 -7.01 10.22
CA LEU A 194 -1.52 -7.80 10.09
C LEU A 194 -2.16 -8.08 11.45
N ASP A 195 -1.37 -8.41 12.48
CA ASP A 195 -1.84 -8.62 13.85
C ASP A 195 -2.50 -7.36 14.46
N SER A 196 -2.00 -6.19 14.07
CA SER A 196 -2.60 -4.90 14.48
C SER A 196 -3.82 -4.49 13.66
N ALA A 197 -3.98 -5.04 12.46
CA ALA A 197 -5.00 -4.60 11.51
C ALA A 197 -6.36 -5.19 11.89
N THR A 198 -7.40 -4.37 11.80
CA THR A 198 -8.78 -4.85 12.03
C THR A 198 -9.41 -5.47 10.78
N HIS A 199 -8.81 -5.24 9.60
CA HIS A 199 -9.31 -5.69 8.32
C HIS A 199 -8.15 -6.13 7.44
N MET A 200 -8.38 -7.18 6.66
CA MET A 200 -7.50 -7.53 5.55
C MET A 200 -8.24 -7.26 4.23
N LEU A 201 -7.58 -6.54 3.31
CA LEU A 201 -8.07 -6.34 1.95
C LEU A 201 -7.18 -7.13 0.98
N VAL A 202 -7.78 -8.10 0.30
CA VAL A 202 -7.13 -8.86 -0.77
C VAL A 202 -7.39 -8.16 -2.09
N VAL A 203 -6.34 -7.66 -2.76
CA VAL A 203 -6.48 -6.95 -4.04
C VAL A 203 -6.09 -7.88 -5.19
N PRO A 204 -7.06 -8.48 -5.91
CA PRO A 204 -6.75 -9.29 -7.09
C PRO A 204 -6.32 -8.39 -8.26
N ASN A 205 -5.59 -8.96 -9.21
CA ASN A 205 -5.17 -8.27 -10.44
C ASN A 205 -5.36 -9.17 -11.66
N ARG A 206 -5.22 -8.57 -12.85
CA ARG A 206 -5.36 -9.33 -14.12
C ARG A 206 -4.13 -10.17 -14.49
N SER A 207 -2.96 -9.84 -13.95
CA SER A 207 -1.68 -10.39 -14.41
C SER A 207 -1.43 -11.80 -13.87
N THR A 208 -1.86 -12.08 -12.63
CA THR A 208 -1.71 -13.39 -12.00
C THR A 208 -2.74 -13.59 -10.89
N SER A 209 -3.00 -14.85 -10.55
CA SER A 209 -3.68 -15.17 -9.29
C SER A 209 -2.83 -14.70 -8.11
N ILE A 210 -3.41 -13.96 -7.18
CA ILE A 210 -2.71 -13.55 -5.97
C ILE A 210 -2.32 -14.76 -5.11
N TYR A 211 -3.11 -15.84 -5.17
CA TYR A 211 -2.85 -17.09 -4.45
C TYR A 211 -1.72 -17.95 -5.07
N SER A 212 -1.13 -17.52 -6.18
CA SER A 212 0.10 -18.13 -6.69
C SER A 212 1.36 -17.46 -6.11
N ARG A 213 1.21 -16.48 -5.21
CA ARG A 213 2.30 -15.72 -4.60
C ARG A 213 2.48 -16.15 -3.15
N LEU A 214 3.65 -16.67 -2.83
CA LEU A 214 3.95 -17.27 -1.52
C LEU A 214 3.59 -16.33 -0.35
N TRP A 215 4.05 -15.07 -0.40
CA TRP A 215 3.75 -14.09 0.64
C TRP A 215 2.26 -13.78 0.77
N CYS A 216 1.53 -13.62 -0.34
CA CYS A 216 0.11 -13.34 -0.28
C CYS A 216 -0.71 -14.51 0.30
N VAL A 217 -0.32 -15.76 0.00
CA VAL A 217 -0.95 -16.94 0.61
C VAL A 217 -0.64 -17.00 2.11
N TYR A 218 0.61 -16.73 2.48
CA TYR A 218 1.02 -16.70 3.88
C TYR A 218 0.29 -15.62 4.68
N GLU A 219 0.16 -14.40 4.14
CA GLU A 219 -0.60 -13.30 4.74
C GLU A 219 -2.08 -13.67 4.90
N ALA A 220 -2.70 -14.26 3.87
CA ALA A 220 -4.10 -14.68 3.95
C ALA A 220 -4.32 -15.79 4.98
N TRP A 221 -3.38 -16.74 5.06
CA TRP A 221 -3.39 -17.77 6.08
C TRP A 221 -3.24 -17.17 7.48
N LEU A 222 -2.28 -16.25 7.70
CA LEU A 222 -2.10 -15.57 8.98
C LEU A 222 -3.39 -14.89 9.41
N ALA A 223 -4.01 -14.09 8.54
CA ALA A 223 -5.26 -13.40 8.83
C ALA A 223 -6.39 -14.37 9.24
N SER A 224 -6.49 -15.51 8.56
CA SER A 224 -7.49 -16.53 8.89
C SER A 224 -7.27 -17.20 10.25
N THR A 225 -6.05 -17.11 10.80
CA THR A 225 -5.67 -17.73 12.08
C THR A 225 -5.56 -16.74 13.23
N MET A 226 -5.38 -15.45 12.96
CA MET A 226 -5.17 -14.40 13.96
C MET A 226 -6.49 -13.79 14.47
N GLY A 227 -7.59 -13.91 13.72
CA GLY A 227 -8.92 -13.46 14.12
C GLY A 227 -9.10 -11.96 13.95
#